data_AF-A0AA93HJ70-F1
#
_entry.id   AF-A0AA93HJ70-F1
#
_cell.length_a   1.000
_cell.length_b   1.000
_cell.length_c   1.000
_cell.angle_alpha   90.00
_cell.angle_beta   90.00
_cell.angle_gamma   90.00
#
_symmetry.space_group_name_H-M   'P 1'
#
loop_
_entity.id
_entity.type
_entity.pdbx_description
1 polymer ?
#
loop_
_entity_poly.entity_id
_entity_poly.type
_entity_poly.pdbx_seq_one_letter_code
_entity_poly.pdbx_strand_id
1 'polypeptide(L)'
;MTSGLRVERLTSDVSDAAVLPLDALFPIRAAAALRVWRALQGRPPGPDPQALPPTRRTRLVLALRALDARQAHTSYRQIAEGLFGPLPLRGDADWNSHDLRDRTIRLARLGQELMRGGYRRLLLYPYRRLR
;
A
#
# COMPACT_ATOMS: atom_id res chain seq x y z
N MET A 1 0.70 -16.21 16.10
CA MET A 1 2.16 -16.14 16.36
C MET A 1 2.73 -14.93 15.62
N THR A 2 3.17 -13.93 16.37
CA THR A 2 3.46 -12.58 15.89
C THR A 2 4.92 -12.52 15.40
N SER A 3 5.21 -13.05 14.22
CA SER A 3 6.56 -13.01 13.63
C SER A 3 6.86 -11.64 13.01
N GLY A 4 7.00 -10.63 13.87
CA GLY A 4 7.46 -9.29 13.52
C GLY A 4 8.99 -9.18 13.55
N LEU A 5 9.54 -8.14 12.91
CA LEU A 5 10.90 -7.69 13.20
C LEU A 5 10.93 -7.25 14.67
N ARG A 6 11.85 -7.78 15.47
CA ARG A 6 12.06 -7.32 16.85
C ARG A 6 13.44 -6.70 16.96
N VAL A 7 13.48 -5.43 17.35
CA VAL A 7 14.71 -4.72 17.67
C VAL A 7 14.76 -4.65 19.18
N GLU A 8 15.75 -5.28 19.78
CA GLU A 8 16.00 -5.24 21.23
C GLU A 8 17.30 -4.48 21.45
N ARG A 9 17.25 -3.47 22.33
CA ARG A 9 18.46 -2.79 22.78
C ARG A 9 19.07 -3.66 23.88
N LEU A 10 20.14 -4.39 23.55
CA LEU A 10 20.87 -5.16 24.54
C LEU A 10 21.61 -4.17 25.45
N THR A 11 21.33 -4.24 26.74
CA THR A 11 21.97 -3.41 27.76
C THR A 11 23.40 -3.91 28.00
N SER A 12 24.29 -3.57 27.08
CA SER A 12 25.74 -3.48 27.27
C SER A 12 26.26 -2.42 26.30
N ASP A 13 26.14 -1.17 26.74
CA ASP A 13 26.68 0.13 26.32
C ASP A 13 27.03 0.51 24.86
N VAL A 14 27.11 -0.34 23.84
CA VAL A 14 27.49 0.15 22.47
C VAL A 14 26.92 -0.62 21.27
N SER A 15 26.10 -1.66 21.43
CA SER A 15 25.73 -2.51 20.26
C SER A 15 24.23 -2.71 20.05
N ASP A 16 23.72 -2.21 18.94
CA ASP A 16 22.37 -2.49 18.43
C ASP A 16 22.32 -3.90 17.81
N ALA A 17 21.28 -4.68 18.15
CA ALA A 17 21.05 -6.01 17.59
C ALA A 17 19.63 -6.13 17.01
N ALA A 18 19.50 -6.91 15.92
CA ALA A 18 18.22 -7.25 15.31
C ALA A 18 18.07 -8.77 15.23
N VAL A 19 16.98 -9.30 15.79
CA VAL A 19 16.66 -10.73 15.72
C VAL A 19 15.72 -10.96 14.54
N LEU A 20 16.19 -11.71 13.53
CA LEU A 20 15.46 -11.95 12.28
C LEU A 20 15.12 -13.44 12.14
N PRO A 21 13.84 -13.81 12.00
CA PRO A 21 13.45 -15.16 11.64
C PRO A 21 14.05 -15.56 10.28
N LEU A 22 14.63 -16.76 10.19
CA LEU A 22 15.06 -17.39 8.93
C LEU A 22 13.86 -17.97 8.18
N ASP A 23 12.88 -17.12 7.89
CA ASP A 23 11.65 -17.48 7.16
C ASP A 23 11.73 -17.00 5.70
N ALA A 24 10.69 -17.28 4.90
CA ALA A 24 10.64 -16.85 3.51
C ALA A 24 10.62 -15.31 3.33
N LEU A 25 10.42 -14.53 4.40
CA LEU A 25 10.51 -13.07 4.40
C LEU A 25 11.89 -12.56 4.85
N PHE A 26 12.83 -13.45 5.18
CA PHE A 26 14.17 -13.10 5.66
C PHE A 26 14.87 -12.05 4.79
N PRO A 27 14.87 -12.12 3.43
CA PRO A 27 15.53 -11.11 2.61
C PRO A 27 14.95 -9.70 2.81
N ILE A 28 13.62 -9.58 2.96
CA ILE A 28 12.96 -8.30 3.22
C ILE A 28 13.33 -7.80 4.62
N ARG A 29 13.27 -8.68 5.61
CA ARG A 29 13.58 -8.33 7.01
C ARG A 29 15.03 -7.89 7.17
N ALA A 30 15.97 -8.57 6.52
CA ALA A 30 17.40 -8.21 6.52
C ALA A 30 17.64 -6.85 5.86
N ALA A 31 17.00 -6.58 4.71
CA ALA A 31 17.11 -5.29 4.06
C ALA A 31 16.52 -4.15 4.91
N ALA A 32 15.38 -4.39 5.58
CA ALA A 32 14.79 -3.44 6.51
C ALA A 32 15.69 -3.19 7.74
N ALA A 33 16.25 -4.24 8.33
CA ALA A 33 17.16 -4.15 9.47
C ALA A 33 18.41 -3.32 9.14
N LEU A 34 19.01 -3.54 7.96
CA LEU A 34 20.16 -2.76 7.48
C LEU A 34 19.81 -1.28 7.33
N ARG A 35 18.61 -0.96 6.81
CA ARG A 35 18.12 0.42 6.69
C ARG A 35 17.93 1.08 8.05
N VAL A 36 17.35 0.36 9.01
CA VAL A 36 17.18 0.84 10.39
C VAL A 36 18.53 1.11 11.03
N TRP A 37 19.46 0.16 10.95
CA TRP A 37 20.81 0.34 11.48
C TRP A 37 21.50 1.57 10.87
N ARG A 38 21.47 1.74 9.54
CA ARG A 38 22.03 2.95 8.89
C ARG A 38 21.42 4.24 9.45
N ALA A 39 20.10 4.27 9.60
CA ALA A 39 19.40 5.43 10.15
C ALA A 39 19.82 5.73 11.60
N LEU A 40 19.96 4.69 12.44
CA LEU A 40 20.44 4.81 13.82
C LEU A 40 21.88 5.37 13.88
N GLN A 41 22.71 5.06 12.88
CA GLN A 41 24.06 5.60 12.74
C GLN A 41 24.10 7.01 12.11
N GLY A 42 22.96 7.69 11.93
CA GLY A 42 22.87 9.00 11.29
C GLY A 42 23.17 8.98 9.78
N ARG A 43 23.22 7.81 9.16
CA ARG A 43 23.50 7.63 7.73
C ARG A 43 22.20 7.58 6.92
N PRO A 44 22.22 7.95 5.63
CA PRO A 44 21.07 7.74 4.78
C PRO A 44 20.71 6.24 4.75
N PRO A 45 19.43 5.87 4.93
CA PRO A 45 19.00 4.46 4.93
C PRO A 45 19.35 3.72 3.64
N GLY A 46 19.50 4.45 2.53
CA GLY A 46 19.66 3.91 1.19
C GLY A 46 18.32 3.77 0.46
N PRO A 47 18.32 3.28 -0.79
CA PRO A 47 17.11 3.11 -1.58
C PRO A 47 16.14 2.16 -0.90
N ASP A 48 14.85 2.45 -0.99
CA ASP A 48 13.81 1.58 -0.44
C ASP A 48 13.62 0.36 -1.36
N PRO A 49 14.00 -0.86 -0.92
CA PRO A 49 13.80 -2.07 -1.72
C PRO A 49 12.32 -2.40 -1.93
N GLN A 50 11.43 -1.75 -1.18
CA GLN A 50 9.98 -1.90 -1.25
C GLN A 50 9.30 -0.76 -2.01
N ALA A 51 10.07 0.07 -2.72
CA ALA A 51 9.54 1.19 -3.49
C ALA A 51 8.56 0.69 -4.57
N LEU A 52 7.29 1.08 -4.44
CA LEU A 52 6.25 0.75 -5.41
C LEU A 52 6.48 1.51 -6.73
N PRO A 53 6.21 0.88 -7.89
CA PRO A 53 6.22 1.58 -9.17
C PRO A 53 5.24 2.76 -9.14
N PRO A 54 5.55 3.90 -9.79
CA PRO A 54 4.70 5.09 -9.77
C PRO A 54 3.24 4.80 -10.17
N THR A 55 3.03 3.99 -11.21
CA THR A 55 1.69 3.59 -11.68
C THR A 55 0.89 2.84 -10.61
N ARG A 56 1.56 1.96 -9.86
CA ARG A 56 0.94 1.22 -8.75
C ARG A 56 0.62 2.15 -7.58
N ARG A 57 1.51 3.10 -7.27
CA ARG A 57 1.27 4.13 -6.25
C ARG A 57 0.07 4.99 -6.61
N THR A 58 -0.01 5.50 -7.84
CA THR A 58 -1.15 6.29 -8.32
C THR A 58 -2.45 5.50 -8.21
N ARG A 59 -2.46 4.23 -8.61
CA ARG A 59 -3.66 3.37 -8.47
C ARG A 59 -4.10 3.20 -7.01
N LEU A 60 -3.16 3.04 -6.07
CA LEU A 60 -3.49 2.94 -4.64
C LEU A 60 -4.05 4.26 -4.11
N VAL A 61 -3.47 5.40 -4.49
CA VAL A 61 -3.98 6.73 -4.11
C VAL A 61 -5.41 6.93 -4.61
N LEU A 62 -5.69 6.58 -5.87
CA LEU A 62 -7.04 6.65 -6.43
C LEU A 62 -8.01 5.71 -5.70
N ALA A 63 -7.55 4.52 -5.28
CA ALA A 63 -8.38 3.58 -4.52
C ALA A 63 -8.72 4.10 -3.12
N LEU A 64 -7.78 4.77 -2.45
CA LEU A 64 -8.01 5.43 -1.16
C LEU A 64 -8.99 6.60 -1.30
N ARG A 65 -8.80 7.47 -2.29
CA ARG A 65 -9.77 8.56 -2.56
C ARG A 65 -11.17 8.03 -2.88
N ALA A 66 -11.26 6.95 -3.65
CA ALA A 66 -12.52 6.28 -3.94
C ALA A 66 -13.15 5.68 -2.67
N LEU A 67 -12.34 5.10 -1.76
CA LEU A 67 -12.80 4.61 -0.46
C LEU A 67 -13.39 5.74 0.38
N ASP A 68 -12.68 6.86 0.51
CA ASP A 68 -13.11 8.01 1.32
C ASP A 68 -14.47 8.52 0.83
N ALA A 69 -14.62 8.70 -0.49
CA ALA A 69 -15.88 9.12 -1.08
C ALA A 69 -17.00 8.06 -0.92
N ARG A 70 -16.69 6.77 -0.94
CA ARG A 70 -17.67 5.71 -0.64
C ARG A 70 -18.09 5.69 0.82
N GLN A 71 -17.19 5.98 1.76
CA GLN A 71 -17.53 6.15 3.18
C GLN A 71 -18.42 7.38 3.40
N ALA A 72 -18.26 8.42 2.57
CA ALA A 72 -19.16 9.57 2.51
C ALA A 72 -20.47 9.32 1.73
N HIS A 73 -20.79 8.07 1.39
CA HIS A 73 -21.99 7.67 0.64
C HIS A 73 -22.14 8.27 -0.77
N THR A 74 -21.05 8.80 -1.35
CA THR A 74 -21.06 9.38 -2.70
C THR A 74 -21.33 8.33 -3.77
N SER A 75 -22.11 8.69 -4.79
CA SER A 75 -22.42 7.80 -5.92
C SER A 75 -21.19 7.51 -6.77
N TYR A 76 -21.14 6.34 -7.43
CA TYR A 76 -20.00 5.99 -8.29
C TYR A 76 -19.78 6.98 -9.45
N ARG A 77 -20.84 7.62 -9.94
CA ARG A 77 -20.76 8.65 -10.97
C ARG A 77 -20.03 9.89 -10.47
N GLN A 78 -20.46 10.43 -9.33
CA GLN A 78 -19.80 11.58 -8.69
C GLN A 78 -18.34 11.26 -8.30
N ILE A 79 -18.07 10.03 -7.86
CA ILE A 79 -16.68 9.60 -7.59
C ILE A 79 -15.86 9.62 -8.87
N ALA A 80 -16.40 9.09 -9.98
CA ALA A 80 -15.70 9.10 -11.26
C ALA A 80 -15.41 10.53 -11.74
N GLU A 81 -16.38 11.44 -11.62
CA GLU A 81 -16.23 12.86 -11.94
C GLU A 81 -15.14 13.52 -11.08
N GLY A 82 -15.13 13.24 -9.77
CA GLY A 82 -14.10 13.77 -8.86
C GLY A 82 -12.70 13.20 -9.08
N LEU A 83 -12.59 11.95 -9.57
CA LEU A 83 -11.29 11.29 -9.81
C LEU A 83 -10.71 11.56 -11.20
N PHE A 84 -11.56 11.69 -12.21
CA PHE A 84 -11.16 11.73 -13.63
C PHE A 84 -11.59 13.00 -14.36
N GLY A 85 -12.31 13.90 -13.70
CA GLY A 85 -12.87 15.10 -14.28
C GLY A 85 -14.28 14.88 -14.85
N PRO A 86 -14.91 15.96 -15.36
CA PRO A 86 -16.28 15.91 -15.88
C PRO A 86 -16.46 14.82 -16.94
N LEU A 87 -17.54 14.05 -16.83
CA LEU A 87 -17.89 13.00 -17.77
C LEU A 87 -18.82 13.56 -18.87
N PRO A 88 -18.53 13.36 -20.17
CA PRO A 88 -19.37 13.84 -21.26
C PRO A 88 -20.59 12.92 -21.49
N LEU A 89 -21.42 12.75 -20.47
CA LEU A 89 -22.60 11.87 -20.51
C LEU A 89 -23.82 12.66 -20.98
N ARG A 90 -24.60 12.10 -21.92
CA ARG A 90 -25.86 12.67 -22.40
C ARG A 90 -27.08 12.15 -21.63
N GLY A 91 -26.90 11.15 -20.76
CA GLY A 91 -27.94 10.58 -19.91
C GLY A 91 -27.47 9.37 -19.08
N ASP A 92 -28.40 8.72 -18.39
CA ASP A 92 -28.08 7.57 -17.51
C ASP A 92 -27.69 6.30 -18.27
N ALA A 93 -28.21 6.11 -19.49
CA ALA A 93 -27.80 5.00 -20.36
C ALA A 93 -26.29 5.06 -20.65
N ASP A 94 -25.78 6.26 -20.94
CA ASP A 94 -24.35 6.47 -21.21
C ASP A 94 -23.48 6.11 -20.02
N TRP A 95 -23.94 6.39 -18.79
CA TRP A 95 -23.22 6.02 -17.58
C TRP A 95 -23.12 4.50 -17.41
N ASN A 96 -24.21 3.77 -17.68
CA ASN A 96 -24.26 2.33 -17.48
C ASN A 96 -23.25 1.57 -18.35
N SER A 97 -22.97 2.06 -19.56
CA SER A 97 -21.99 1.49 -20.48
C SER A 97 -20.61 2.14 -20.42
N HIS A 98 -20.38 3.11 -19.54
CA HIS A 98 -19.12 3.86 -19.50
C HIS A 98 -17.98 3.10 -18.80
N ASP A 99 -16.80 2.99 -19.42
CA ASP A 99 -15.63 2.28 -18.83
C ASP A 99 -15.21 2.82 -17.45
N LEU A 100 -15.39 4.14 -17.24
CA LEU A 100 -15.08 4.78 -15.96
C LEU A 100 -16.01 4.33 -14.81
N ARG A 101 -17.20 3.80 -15.10
CA ARG A 101 -18.07 3.18 -14.09
C ARG A 101 -17.37 1.99 -13.47
N ASP A 102 -16.99 1.04 -14.29
CA ASP A 102 -16.35 -0.20 -13.83
C ASP A 102 -14.96 0.05 -13.26
N ARG A 103 -14.20 0.99 -13.84
CA ARG A 103 -12.92 1.43 -13.28
C ARG A 103 -13.09 2.00 -11.87
N THR A 104 -14.09 2.84 -11.65
CA THR A 104 -14.38 3.46 -10.34
C THR A 104 -14.85 2.41 -9.33
N ILE A 105 -15.72 1.49 -9.73
CA ILE A 105 -16.16 0.37 -8.88
C ILE A 105 -14.96 -0.47 -8.44
N ARG A 106 -14.04 -0.81 -9.37
CA ARG A 106 -12.83 -1.57 -9.03
C ARG A 106 -11.91 -0.81 -8.08
N LEU A 107 -11.77 0.51 -8.23
CA LEU A 107 -10.98 1.33 -7.30
C LEU A 107 -11.60 1.35 -5.90
N ALA A 108 -12.91 1.54 -5.80
CA ALA A 108 -13.63 1.51 -4.54
C ALA A 108 -13.51 0.14 -3.84
N ARG A 109 -13.67 -0.95 -4.59
CA ARG A 109 -13.48 -2.32 -4.05
C ARG A 109 -12.06 -2.52 -3.55
N LEU A 110 -11.05 -2.11 -4.32
CA LEU A 110 -9.65 -2.17 -3.90
C LEU A 110 -9.41 -1.36 -2.62
N GLY A 111 -9.98 -0.16 -2.51
CA GLY A 111 -9.90 0.65 -1.29
C GLY A 111 -10.48 -0.07 -0.07
N GLN A 112 -11.66 -0.69 -0.22
CA GLN A 112 -12.28 -1.48 0.85
C GLN A 112 -11.44 -2.71 1.23
N GLU A 113 -10.88 -3.42 0.25
CA GLU A 113 -9.97 -4.55 0.50
C GLU A 113 -8.73 -4.10 1.27
N LEU A 114 -8.14 -2.97 0.89
CA LEU A 114 -7.00 -2.39 1.60
C LEU A 114 -7.38 -2.09 3.04
N MET A 115 -8.48 -1.37 3.29
CA MET A 115 -8.97 -1.01 4.62
C MET A 115 -9.21 -2.25 5.50
N ARG A 116 -9.76 -3.33 4.94
CA ARG A 116 -10.02 -4.60 5.63
C ARG A 116 -8.77 -5.46 5.87
N GLY A 117 -7.59 -4.84 5.92
CA GLY A 117 -6.32 -5.50 6.22
C GLY A 117 -5.50 -5.91 4.98
N GLY A 118 -6.03 -5.71 3.77
CA GLY A 118 -5.30 -5.96 2.52
C GLY A 118 -4.03 -5.12 2.38
N TYR A 119 -3.96 -3.96 3.05
CA TYR A 119 -2.77 -3.09 3.07
C TYR A 119 -1.52 -3.82 3.56
N ARG A 120 -1.63 -4.85 4.41
CA ARG A 120 -0.48 -5.60 4.94
C ARG A 120 0.33 -6.28 3.84
N ARG A 121 -0.29 -6.58 2.69
CA ARG A 121 0.40 -7.13 1.51
C ARG A 121 1.37 -6.13 0.87
N LEU A 122 1.20 -4.83 1.11
CA LEU A 122 2.15 -3.81 0.63
C LEU A 122 3.51 -3.92 1.34
N LEU A 123 3.52 -4.35 2.61
CA LEU A 123 4.75 -4.57 3.40
C LEU A 123 5.56 -5.78 2.91
N LEU A 124 4.97 -6.60 2.06
CA LEU A 124 5.65 -7.76 1.47
C LEU A 124 6.21 -7.42 0.08
N TYR A 125 5.95 -6.24 -0.49
CA TYR A 125 6.45 -5.91 -1.82
C TYR A 125 8.00 -5.86 -1.84
N PRO A 126 8.66 -6.37 -2.91
CA PRO A 126 8.12 -7.02 -4.12
C PRO A 126 7.72 -8.48 -3.94
N TYR A 127 8.08 -9.10 -2.82
CA TYR A 127 7.86 -10.49 -2.51
C TYR A 127 6.36 -10.85 -2.43
N ARG A 128 5.89 -11.60 -3.42
CA ARG A 128 4.61 -12.30 -3.32
C ARG A 128 4.92 -13.72 -2.90
N ARG A 129 4.60 -14.07 -1.65
CA ARG A 129 4.47 -15.48 -1.24
C ARG A 129 3.43 -16.10 -2.18
N LEU A 130 3.85 -16.95 -3.11
CA LEU A 130 2.94 -17.83 -3.83
C LEU A 130 2.26 -18.71 -2.78
N ARG A 131 0.97 -18.91 -2.97
CA ARG A 131 0.12 -19.73 -2.10
C ARG A 131 0.66 -21.15 -2.01
#